data_AF-A0A8C5U012-F1
#
_entry.id   AF-A0A8C5U012-F1
#
_cell.length_a   1.000
_cell.length_b   1.000
_cell.length_c   1.000
_cell.angle_alpha   90.00
_cell.angle_beta   90.00
_cell.angle_gamma   90.00
#
_symmetry.space_group_name_H-M   'P 1'
#
loop_
_entity.id
_entity.type
_entity.pdbx_description
1 polymer ?
#
loop_
_entity_poly.entity_id
_entity_poly.type
_entity_poly.pdbx_seq_one_letter_code
_entity_poly.pdbx_strand_id
1 'polypeptide(L)'
;MQVSSFTFFFSLLREPKRVQVFVRIKPSANFPQDMIKLGSDNKSIFISIQKSPRGGAVNNTQTDWSFKLDGLLHNASQEQVYETVAKKLVAKALQGYNGDCLLFLLF
;
A
#
# COMPACT_ATOMS: atom_id res chain seq x y z
N MET A 1 11.77 6.86 17.07
CA MET A 1 10.52 6.39 16.44
C MET A 1 10.82 6.29 14.95
N GLN A 2 11.25 5.12 14.48
CA GLN A 2 11.65 4.95 13.08
C GLN A 2 10.37 4.77 12.26
N VAL A 3 9.94 5.83 11.58
CA VAL A 3 8.78 5.76 10.68
C VAL A 3 9.17 4.81 9.56
N SER A 4 8.50 3.66 9.48
CA SER A 4 8.76 2.68 8.43
C SER A 4 8.29 3.29 7.12
N SER A 5 9.21 3.56 6.19
CA SER A 5 8.87 4.18 4.91
C SER A 5 7.94 3.27 4.09
N PHE A 6 6.83 3.83 3.61
CA PHE A 6 5.87 3.14 2.76
C PHE A 6 5.97 3.65 1.33
N THR A 7 5.93 2.74 0.36
CA THR A 7 5.91 3.12 -1.04
C THR A 7 4.57 2.71 -1.64
N PHE A 8 3.77 3.68 -2.05
CA PHE A 8 2.47 3.47 -2.68
C PHE A 8 2.65 3.49 -4.21
N PHE A 9 2.25 2.42 -4.87
CA PHE A 9 2.26 2.32 -6.33
C PHE A 9 0.84 2.51 -6.87
N PHE A 10 0.63 3.54 -7.67
CA PHE A 10 -0.63 3.80 -8.38
C PHE A 10 -0.48 3.37 -9.84
N SER A 11 -1.36 2.51 -10.33
CA SER A 11 -1.39 2.13 -11.75
C SER A 11 -2.74 2.50 -12.34
N LEU A 12 -2.75 3.49 -13.24
CA LEU A 12 -3.96 3.95 -13.92
C LEU A 12 -4.15 3.16 -15.22
N LEU A 13 -5.20 2.33 -15.28
CA LEU A 13 -5.56 1.55 -16.47
C LEU A 13 -7.06 1.71 -16.76
N ARG A 14 -7.44 1.81 -18.04
CA ARG A 14 -8.84 1.91 -18.48
C ARG A 14 -9.46 0.50 -18.73
N GLU A 15 -10.72 0.35 -18.27
CA GLU A 15 -11.68 -0.80 -18.26
C GLU A 15 -11.62 -1.83 -17.10
N PRO A 16 -12.77 -2.26 -16.50
CA PRO A 16 -13.87 -1.45 -15.94
C PRO A 16 -13.49 -0.81 -14.58
N LYS A 17 -12.39 -1.29 -13.96
CA LYS A 17 -11.75 -0.62 -12.82
C LYS A 17 -10.71 0.35 -13.36
N ARG A 18 -11.08 1.64 -13.36
CA ARG A 18 -10.34 2.76 -13.96
C ARG A 18 -9.00 3.07 -13.28
N VAL A 19 -8.77 2.53 -12.08
CA VAL A 19 -7.58 2.78 -11.25
C VAL A 19 -7.28 1.50 -10.47
N GLN A 20 -6.03 1.07 -10.45
CA GLN A 20 -5.55 0.02 -9.55
C GLN A 20 -4.56 0.61 -8.56
N VAL A 21 -4.76 0.32 -7.27
CA VAL A 21 -3.89 0.81 -6.20
C VAL A 21 -3.20 -0.34 -5.51
N PHE A 22 -1.87 -0.29 -5.52
CA PHE A 22 -1.01 -1.27 -4.87
C PHE A 22 -0.17 -0.60 -3.79
N VAL A 23 0.05 -1.30 -2.67
CA VAL A 23 0.94 -0.83 -1.62
C VAL A 23 2.11 -1.77 -1.48
N ARG A 24 3.32 -1.22 -1.54
CA ARG A 24 4.56 -1.94 -1.26
C ARG A 24 5.09 -1.50 0.10
N ILE A 25 5.24 -2.47 1.00
CA ILE A 25 5.87 -2.24 2.30
C ILE A 25 7.35 -2.56 2.15
N LYS A 26 8.20 -1.57 2.43
CA LYS A 26 9.64 -1.79 2.46
C LYS A 26 9.98 -2.82 3.55
N PRO A 27 10.77 -3.86 3.25
CA PRO A 27 11.29 -4.76 4.28
C PRO A 27 12.06 -3.95 5.33
N SER A 28 11.62 -4.03 6.58
CA SER A 28 12.29 -3.43 7.74
C SER A 28 12.59 -4.54 8.72
N ALA A 29 13.80 -4.54 9.28
CA ALA A 29 14.18 -5.50 10.33
C ALA A 29 13.26 -5.40 11.55
N ASN A 30 12.74 -4.21 11.83
CA ASN A 30 11.79 -3.94 12.91
C ASN A 30 10.44 -3.56 12.30
N PHE A 31 9.75 -4.53 11.70
CA PHE A 31 8.39 -4.31 11.23
C PHE A 31 7.45 -4.18 12.44
N PRO A 32 6.70 -3.07 12.60
CA PRO A 32 5.85 -2.87 13.77
C PRO A 32 4.56 -3.67 13.64
N GLN A 33 4.64 -4.98 13.88
CA GLN A 33 3.54 -5.95 13.80
C GLN A 33 2.35 -5.59 14.71
N ASP A 34 2.64 -4.92 15.82
CA ASP A 34 1.62 -4.46 16.77
C ASP A 34 0.75 -3.34 16.19
N MET A 35 1.33 -2.53 15.29
CA MET A 35 0.66 -1.38 14.69
C MET A 35 0.12 -1.70 13.30
N ILE A 36 0.81 -2.51 12.50
CA ILE A 36 0.43 -2.80 11.11
C ILE A 36 0.08 -4.28 11.00
N LYS A 37 -1.19 -4.58 10.71
CA LYS A 37 -1.66 -5.92 10.42
C LYS A 37 -2.04 -6.04 8.95
N LEU A 38 -1.51 -7.06 8.29
CA LEU A 38 -1.83 -7.38 6.92
C LEU A 38 -3.00 -8.37 6.94
N GLY A 39 -4.05 -8.11 6.16
CA GLY A 39 -5.14 -9.04 5.99
C GLY A 39 -4.68 -10.31 5.28
N SER A 40 -5.30 -11.44 5.59
CA SER A 40 -5.06 -12.73 4.91
C SER A 40 -5.43 -12.71 3.42
N ASP A 41 -6.12 -11.67 2.97
CA ASP A 41 -6.55 -11.44 1.59
C ASP A 41 -5.47 -10.78 0.71
N ASN A 42 -4.31 -10.41 1.27
CA ASN A 42 -3.25 -9.64 0.61
C ASN A 42 -3.76 -8.36 -0.09
N LYS A 43 -4.81 -7.76 0.46
CA LYS A 43 -5.47 -6.56 -0.07
C LYS A 43 -5.85 -5.58 1.01
N SER A 44 -6.04 -6.06 2.24
CA SER A 44 -6.41 -5.25 3.38
C SER A 44 -5.20 -4.95 4.25
N ILE A 45 -5.05 -3.68 4.66
CA ILE A 45 -4.07 -3.24 5.66
C ILE A 45 -4.84 -2.63 6.82
N PHE A 46 -4.48 -3.01 8.04
CA PHE A 46 -4.98 -2.41 9.26
C PHE A 46 -3.83 -1.71 9.97
N ILE A 47 -4.02 -0.43 10.31
CA ILE A 47 -3.06 0.38 11.04
C ILE A 47 -3.70 0.78 12.37
N SER A 48 -3.04 0.47 13.49
CA SER A 48 -3.43 0.83 14.84
C SER A 48 -2.31 1.65 15.47
N ILE A 49 -2.59 2.90 15.81
CA ILE A 49 -1.67 3.78 16.54
C ILE A 49 -2.06 3.77 18.01
N GLN A 50 -1.11 3.38 18.86
CA GLN A 50 -1.31 3.42 20.30
C GLN A 50 -1.52 4.86 20.80
N LYS A 51 -2.56 5.07 21.60
CA LYS A 51 -2.83 6.38 22.22
C LYS A 51 -1.71 6.73 23.19
N SER A 52 -1.20 7.95 23.11
CA SER A 52 -0.27 8.44 24.12
C SER A 52 -0.98 8.54 25.48
N PRO A 53 -0.33 8.19 26.61
CA PRO A 53 -0.94 8.27 27.95
C PRO A 53 -1.26 9.71 28.42
N ARG A 54 -0.89 10.73 27.64
CA ARG A 54 -0.93 12.15 28.01
C ARG A 54 -2.20 12.89 27.55
N GLY A 55 -3.20 12.20 27.03
CA GLY A 55 -4.43 12.82 26.52
C GLY A 55 -5.47 13.05 27.62
N GLY A 56 -5.85 14.31 27.85
CA GLY A 56 -6.92 14.72 28.77
C GLY A 56 -8.32 14.22 28.39
N ALA A 57 -9.33 14.63 29.16
CA ALA A 57 -10.69 14.07 29.28
C ALA A 57 -11.55 13.92 27.99
N VAL A 58 -11.06 14.31 26.81
CA VAL A 58 -11.74 14.06 25.53
C VAL A 58 -10.75 13.42 24.56
N ASN A 59 -10.76 12.08 24.52
CA ASN A 59 -9.78 11.28 23.78
C ASN A 59 -10.36 10.76 22.44
N ASN A 60 -10.83 11.69 21.59
CA ASN A 60 -11.54 11.40 20.34
C ASN A 60 -10.61 11.22 19.11
N THR A 61 -9.32 10.92 19.32
CA THR A 61 -8.38 10.68 18.23
C THR A 61 -8.64 9.30 17.62
N GLN A 62 -8.83 9.24 16.30
CA GLN A 62 -8.92 7.98 15.56
C GLN A 62 -7.58 7.24 15.64
N THR A 63 -7.61 6.04 16.20
CA THR A 63 -6.44 5.18 16.39
C THR A 63 -6.32 4.09 15.36
N ASP A 64 -7.45 3.70 14.78
CA ASP A 64 -7.54 2.52 13.93
C ASP A 64 -8.00 2.92 12.54
N TRP A 65 -7.23 2.51 11.54
CA TRP A 65 -7.53 2.68 10.13
C TRP A 65 -7.49 1.34 9.41
N SER A 66 -8.44 1.14 8.51
CA SER A 66 -8.47 -0.01 7.61
C SER A 66 -8.51 0.48 6.18
N PHE A 67 -7.62 -0.07 5.35
CA PHE A 67 -7.50 0.27 3.94
C PHE A 67 -7.63 -0.99 3.12
N LYS A 68 -8.50 -0.96 2.10
CA LYS A 68 -8.66 -2.06 1.14
C LYS A 68 -8.17 -1.61 -0.24
N LEU A 69 -7.23 -2.36 -0.78
CA LEU A 69 -6.47 -2.05 -1.99
C LEU A 69 -6.65 -3.17 -3.02
N ASP A 70 -6.15 -2.97 -4.24
CA ASP A 70 -6.18 -4.02 -5.27
C ASP A 70 -5.08 -5.07 -5.04
N GLY A 71 -3.98 -4.69 -4.38
CA GLY A 71 -2.98 -5.63 -3.91
C GLY A 71 -1.98 -5.05 -2.90
N LEU A 72 -1.48 -5.91 -2.04
CA LEU A 72 -0.51 -5.63 -0.99
C LEU A 72 0.75 -6.46 -1.23
N LEU A 73 1.88 -5.77 -1.36
CA LEU A 73 3.18 -6.36 -1.65
C LEU A 73 4.07 -6.20 -0.41
N HIS A 74 4.08 -7.22 0.44
CA HIS A 74 4.97 -7.30 1.60
C HIS A 74 6.16 -8.18 1.29
N ASN A 75 7.37 -7.71 1.62
CA ASN A 75 8.62 -8.41 1.34
C ASN A 75 8.80 -8.89 -0.12
N ALA A 76 8.18 -8.17 -1.07
CA ALA A 76 8.22 -8.52 -2.49
C ALA A 76 9.52 -8.05 -3.15
N SER A 77 10.10 -8.92 -3.99
CA SER A 77 11.24 -8.59 -4.84
C SER A 77 10.84 -7.57 -5.91
N GLN A 78 11.83 -6.89 -6.50
CA GLN A 78 11.55 -5.94 -7.58
C GLN A 78 10.90 -6.61 -8.79
N GLU A 79 11.30 -7.84 -9.10
CA GLU A 79 10.73 -8.65 -10.18
C GLU A 79 9.25 -8.97 -9.91
N GLN A 80 8.92 -9.39 -8.69
CA GLN A 80 7.53 -9.64 -8.30
C GLN A 80 6.65 -8.38 -8.41
N VAL A 81 7.19 -7.21 -8.04
CA VAL A 81 6.48 -5.92 -8.17
C VAL A 81 6.22 -5.60 -9.64
N TYR A 82 7.24 -5.78 -10.50
CA TYR A 82 7.11 -5.55 -11.94
C TYR A 82 6.08 -6.48 -12.58
N GLU A 83 6.14 -7.78 -12.27
CA GLU A 83 5.20 -8.76 -12.81
C GLU A 83 3.76 -8.47 -12.41
N THR A 84 3.54 -8.01 -11.17
CA THR A 84 2.21 -7.76 -10.63
C THR A 84 1.60 -6.47 -11.16
N VAL A 85 2.38 -5.39 -11.21
CA VAL A 85 1.88 -4.03 -11.50
C VAL A 85 2.16 -3.61 -12.94
N ALA A 86 3.40 -3.78 -13.42
CA ALA A 86 3.84 -3.19 -14.68
C ALA A 86 3.60 -4.09 -15.89
N LYS A 87 3.71 -5.42 -15.77
CA LYS A 87 3.58 -6.36 -16.89
C LYS A 87 2.29 -6.19 -17.69
N LYS A 88 1.16 -6.01 -16.98
CA LYS A 88 -0.15 -5.76 -17.61
C LYS A 88 -0.23 -4.39 -18.28
N LEU A 89 0.40 -3.38 -17.68
CA LEU A 89 0.43 -2.02 -18.20
C LEU A 89 1.27 -1.97 -19.49
N VAL A 90 2.44 -2.60 -19.51
CA VAL A 90 3.30 -2.71 -20.70
C VAL A 90 2.60 -3.49 -21.81
N ALA A 91 1.97 -4.63 -21.50
CA ALA A 91 1.23 -5.40 -22.50
C ALA A 91 0.08 -4.59 -23.14
N LYS A 92 -0.62 -3.76 -22.35
CA LYS A 92 -1.66 -2.86 -22.85
C LYS A 92 -1.09 -1.70 -23.67
N ALA A 93 0.05 -1.14 -23.29
CA ALA A 93 0.75 -0.13 -24.06
C ALA A 93 1.12 -0.65 -25.46
N LEU A 94 1.58 -1.90 -25.56
CA LEU A 94 1.87 -2.56 -26.84
C LEU A 94 0.61 -2.83 -27.69
N GLN A 95 -0.57 -2.95 -27.06
CA GLN A 95 -1.87 -3.09 -27.74
C GLN A 95 -2.48 -1.74 -28.16
N GLY A 96 -1.78 -0.62 -27.95
CA GLY A 96 -2.26 0.71 -28.31
C GLY A 96 -3.15 1.39 -27.26
N TYR A 97 -3.23 0.85 -26.04
CA TYR A 97 -3.93 1.49 -24.93
C TYR A 97 -2.95 2.33 -24.10
N ASN A 98 -3.24 3.62 -23.95
CA ASN A 98 -2.50 4.50 -23.03
C ASN A 98 -2.78 4.09 -21.58
N GLY A 99 -1.71 3.84 -20.83
CA GLY A 99 -1.74 3.54 -19.40
C GLY A 99 -0.61 4.26 -18.71
N ASP A 100 -0.92 4.93 -17.60
CA ASP A 100 0.06 5.70 -16.83
C ASP A 100 0.33 4.97 -15.51
N CYS A 101 1.61 4.76 -15.21
CA CYS A 101 2.04 4.23 -13.91
C CYS A 101 2.61 5.38 -13.08
N LEU A 102 2.01 5.63 -11.92
CA LEU A 102 2.40 6.67 -10.98
C LEU A 102 2.98 6.04 -9.71
N LEU A 103 4.15 6.51 -9.30
CA LEU A 103 4.79 6.07 -8.06
C LEU A 103 4.73 7.19 -7.02
N PHE A 104 4.13 6.92 -5.86
CA PHE A 104 4.09 7.84 -4.73
C PHE A 104 4.88 7.26 -3.55
N LEU A 105 5.90 7.97 -3.08
CA LEU A 105 6.65 7.65 -1.87
C LEU A 105 6.05 8.42 -0.68
N LEU A 106 5.69 7.72 0.39
CA LEU A 106 5.34 8.32 1.68
C LEU A 106 6.49 8.06 2.67
N PHE A 107 7.15 9.13 3.09
CA PHE A 107 8.30 9.11 4.01
C PHE A 107 7.85 8.96 5.47
#